data_AF-A0A225WLU9-F1
#
_entry.id   AF-A0A225WLU9-F1
#
_cell.length_a   1.000
_cell.length_b   1.000
_cell.length_c   1.000
_cell.angle_alpha   90.00
_cell.angle_beta   90.00
_cell.angle_gamma   90.00
#
_symmetry.space_group_name_H-M   'P 1'
#
loop_
_entity.id
_entity.type
_entity.pdbx_description
1 polymer ?
#
loop_
_entity_poly.entity_id
_entity_poly.type
_entity_poly.pdbx_seq_one_letter_code
_entity_poly.pdbx_strand_id
1 'polypeptide(L)'
;MLRTSLEVVAVRVEATKAGKVVKRLQSHLLNLPNLRNVVDDRNKGMKLVLLKPNESKLELIQNQLKSLLRTESFSFVRHEVQIDCSEDASICKKEIKREKLKLPIGEVTFLPVDSDNVQQLHDINERLFPVKYNEAFYEYVVDAPEGYCKIDDGTAIGTVCCEVEKVKIAGKRRYRLCILTIGVFEEYRRFKLGTFLLDSVLTQARTDNLAYVYLHVQSCNTTAKDFYLSRGFQVTKLLRNYYPELDPPHCFVLRKHL
;
A
#
# COMPACT_ATOMS: atom_id res chain seq x y z
N MET A 1 -10.55 -16.07 -13.76
CA MET A 1 -9.38 -15.23 -14.07
C MET A 1 -9.82 -13.77 -14.11
N LEU A 2 -9.48 -12.98 -13.09
CA LEU A 2 -9.67 -11.53 -13.14
C LEU A 2 -8.48 -10.94 -13.90
N ARG A 3 -8.73 -10.50 -15.14
CA ARG A 3 -7.75 -9.74 -15.92
C ARG A 3 -7.91 -8.29 -15.55
N THR A 4 -6.91 -7.71 -14.89
CA THR A 4 -6.86 -6.26 -14.68
C THR A 4 -5.85 -5.66 -15.66
N SER A 5 -6.20 -4.50 -16.21
CA SER A 5 -5.31 -3.74 -17.07
C SER A 5 -4.65 -2.61 -16.29
N LEU A 6 -3.34 -2.46 -16.47
CA LEU A 6 -2.54 -1.41 -15.82
C LEU A 6 -1.98 -0.50 -16.90
N GLU A 7 -2.30 0.80 -16.83
CA GLU A 7 -1.62 1.80 -17.64
C GLU A 7 -0.21 2.04 -17.10
N VAL A 8 0.79 1.81 -17.95
CA VAL A 8 2.20 2.00 -17.62
C VAL A 8 2.89 2.86 -18.68
N VAL A 9 3.95 3.55 -18.27
CA VAL A 9 4.81 4.30 -19.20
C VAL A 9 5.89 3.35 -19.72
N ALA A 10 6.05 3.27 -21.03
CA ALA A 10 7.04 2.43 -21.68
C ALA A 10 7.96 3.24 -22.60
N VAL A 11 9.21 2.79 -22.75
CA VAL A 11 10.15 3.31 -23.74
C VAL A 11 10.15 2.38 -24.95
N ARG A 12 9.71 2.89 -26.09
CA ARG A 12 9.82 2.22 -27.38
C ARG A 12 11.26 2.32 -27.88
N VAL A 13 11.86 1.18 -28.24
CA VAL A 13 13.23 1.08 -28.73
C VAL A 13 13.35 -0.04 -29.75
N GLU A 14 14.34 0.03 -30.66
CA GLU A 14 14.66 -1.08 -31.55
C GLU A 14 15.00 -2.36 -30.76
N ALA A 15 14.58 -3.51 -31.25
CA ALA A 15 14.79 -4.80 -30.59
C ALA A 15 16.27 -5.10 -30.28
N THR A 16 17.18 -4.69 -31.18
CA THR A 16 18.64 -4.85 -31.01
C THR A 16 19.22 -3.99 -29.88
N LYS A 17 18.53 -2.89 -29.52
CA LYS A 17 18.96 -1.93 -28.50
C LYS A 17 18.26 -2.13 -27.15
N ALA A 18 17.19 -2.93 -27.09
CA ALA A 18 16.39 -3.18 -25.88
C ALA A 18 17.23 -3.67 -24.69
N GLY A 19 18.16 -4.61 -24.89
CA GLY A 19 19.02 -5.12 -23.81
C GLY A 19 19.91 -4.06 -23.16
N LYS A 20 20.44 -3.12 -23.95
CA LYS A 20 21.26 -2.00 -23.43
C LYS A 20 20.43 -1.06 -22.58
N VAL A 21 19.19 -0.80 -23.00
CA VAL A 21 18.23 0.06 -22.30
C VAL A 21 17.80 -0.58 -20.98
N VAL A 22 17.47 -1.87 -20.98
CA VAL A 22 17.15 -2.64 -19.76
C VAL A 22 18.29 -2.59 -18.75
N LYS A 23 19.53 -2.82 -19.18
CA LYS A 23 20.71 -2.81 -18.29
C LYS A 23 20.93 -1.46 -17.60
N ARG A 24 20.66 -0.35 -18.30
CA ARG A 24 20.85 1.00 -17.75
C ARG A 24 19.67 1.46 -16.89
N LEU A 25 18.45 1.04 -17.25
CA LEU A 25 17.22 1.42 -16.54
C LEU A 25 16.79 0.41 -15.47
N GLN A 26 17.66 -0.51 -15.05
CA GLN A 26 17.35 -1.58 -14.07
C GLN A 26 16.59 -1.09 -12.82
N SER A 27 16.94 0.09 -12.29
CA SER A 27 16.29 0.70 -11.11
C SER A 27 14.89 1.27 -11.39
N HIS A 28 14.57 1.52 -12.66
CA HIS A 28 13.35 2.17 -13.15
C HIS A 28 12.37 1.20 -13.84
N LEU A 29 12.76 -0.06 -14.05
CA LEU A 29 11.88 -1.10 -14.63
C LEU A 29 10.71 -1.43 -13.71
N LEU A 30 9.56 -1.73 -14.30
CA LEU A 30 8.31 -2.02 -13.60
C LEU A 30 8.42 -3.24 -12.65
N ASN A 31 9.12 -4.30 -13.08
CA ASN A 31 9.47 -5.49 -12.28
C ASN A 31 8.29 -6.14 -11.53
N LEU A 32 7.17 -6.36 -12.20
CA LEU A 32 6.03 -7.10 -11.65
C LEU A 32 6.21 -8.62 -11.81
N PRO A 33 5.74 -9.45 -10.85
CA PRO A 33 5.73 -10.91 -11.01
C PRO A 33 4.89 -11.30 -12.23
N ASN A 34 5.35 -12.30 -12.98
CA ASN A 34 4.74 -12.82 -14.21
C ASN A 34 4.65 -11.85 -15.40
N LEU A 35 5.27 -10.66 -15.31
CA LEU A 35 5.33 -9.70 -16.40
C LEU A 35 6.77 -9.45 -16.86
N ARG A 36 7.03 -9.70 -18.15
CA ARG A 36 8.32 -9.33 -18.75
C ARG A 36 8.40 -7.81 -18.88
N ASN A 37 9.50 -7.22 -18.40
CA ASN A 37 9.76 -5.78 -18.54
C ASN A 37 9.97 -5.32 -19.99
N VAL A 38 10.15 -6.26 -20.93
CA VAL A 38 10.25 -5.98 -22.36
C VAL A 38 9.13 -6.71 -23.08
N VAL A 39 8.27 -5.94 -23.75
CA VAL A 39 7.09 -6.42 -24.48
C VAL A 39 7.26 -6.07 -25.96
N ASP A 40 6.60 -6.82 -26.83
CA ASP A 40 6.52 -6.49 -28.26
C ASP A 40 5.71 -5.21 -28.49
N ASP A 41 6.21 -4.33 -29.37
CA ASP A 41 5.47 -3.17 -29.82
C ASP A 41 4.59 -3.51 -31.03
N ARG A 42 3.60 -2.67 -31.34
CA ARG A 42 2.77 -2.84 -32.55
C ARG A 42 3.59 -2.72 -33.83
N ASN A 43 4.74 -2.06 -33.78
CA ASN A 43 5.66 -1.90 -34.90
C ASN A 43 6.65 -3.07 -34.96
N LYS A 44 6.70 -3.78 -36.08
CA LYS A 44 7.70 -4.86 -36.31
C LYS A 44 9.12 -4.33 -36.13
N GLY A 45 9.92 -5.03 -35.32
CA GLY A 45 11.31 -4.66 -35.03
C GLY A 45 11.50 -3.72 -33.83
N MET A 46 10.41 -3.25 -33.21
CA MET A 46 10.44 -2.42 -32.01
C MET A 46 9.98 -3.21 -30.78
N LYS A 47 10.50 -2.83 -29.62
CA LYS A 47 10.14 -3.38 -28.30
C LYS A 47 9.78 -2.23 -27.35
N LEU A 48 8.92 -2.53 -26.39
CA LEU A 48 8.53 -1.62 -25.31
C LEU A 48 9.20 -2.06 -24.01
N VAL A 49 9.99 -1.17 -23.40
CA VAL A 49 10.60 -1.38 -22.09
C VAL A 49 9.72 -0.71 -21.04
N LEU A 50 9.09 -1.49 -20.17
CA LEU A 50 8.10 -1.01 -19.18
C LEU A 50 8.77 -0.37 -17.97
N LEU A 51 8.36 0.84 -17.63
CA LEU A 51 8.89 1.63 -16.51
C LEU A 51 7.89 1.73 -15.36
N LYS A 52 8.40 1.98 -14.15
CA LYS A 52 7.58 2.32 -12.97
C LYS A 52 6.77 3.60 -13.24
N PRO A 53 5.52 3.69 -12.76
CA PRO A 53 4.72 4.90 -12.87
C PRO A 53 5.30 5.97 -11.93
N ASN A 54 6.18 6.83 -12.44
CA ASN A 54 6.74 7.94 -11.68
C ASN A 54 7.07 9.11 -12.63
N GLU A 55 6.09 9.99 -12.84
CA GLU A 55 6.14 11.07 -13.83
C GLU A 55 7.29 12.06 -13.58
N SER A 56 7.67 12.30 -12.32
CA SER A 56 8.74 13.24 -11.95
C SER A 56 10.15 12.81 -12.35
N LYS A 57 10.36 11.56 -12.80
CA LYS A 57 11.68 11.04 -13.22
C LYS A 57 11.80 10.87 -14.72
N LEU A 58 10.76 11.18 -15.50
CA LEU A 58 10.75 10.98 -16.95
C LEU A 58 11.83 11.82 -17.65
N GLU A 59 12.01 13.08 -17.26
CA GLU A 59 12.99 13.99 -17.86
C GLU A 59 14.43 13.51 -17.64
N LEU A 60 14.74 12.99 -16.44
CA LEU A 60 16.05 12.43 -16.12
C LEU A 60 16.33 11.18 -16.98
N ILE A 61 15.33 10.30 -17.11
CA ILE A 61 15.42 9.09 -17.95
C ILE A 61 15.59 9.49 -19.42
N GLN A 62 14.86 10.52 -19.89
CA GLN A 62 14.97 11.03 -21.25
C GLN A 62 16.37 11.56 -21.56
N ASN A 63 16.99 12.30 -20.64
CA ASN A 63 18.36 12.80 -20.81
C ASN A 63 19.39 11.67 -20.83
N GLN A 64 19.23 10.66 -19.97
CA GLN A 64 20.07 9.45 -19.98
C GLN A 64 19.94 8.68 -21.30
N LEU A 65 18.73 8.56 -21.85
CA LEU A 65 18.50 7.86 -23.12
C LEU A 65 18.98 8.67 -24.33
N LYS A 66 18.82 10.00 -24.32
CA LYS A 66 19.34 10.91 -25.38
C LYS A 66 20.86 10.76 -25.55
N SER A 67 21.60 10.66 -24.44
CA SER A 67 23.05 10.43 -24.47
C SER A 67 23.46 9.07 -25.06
N LEU A 68 22.59 8.07 -24.97
CA LEU A 68 22.88 6.67 -25.33
C LEU A 68 22.52 6.34 -26.77
N LEU A 69 21.41 6.89 -27.27
CA LEU A 69 20.80 6.44 -28.52
C LEU A 69 21.13 7.32 -29.73
N ARG A 70 21.95 8.38 -29.55
CA ARG A 70 22.37 9.32 -30.62
C ARG A 70 21.21 9.67 -31.57
N THR A 71 20.15 10.21 -30.95
CA THR A 71 18.96 10.80 -31.58
C THR A 71 18.06 9.88 -32.44
N GLU A 72 16.75 10.05 -32.25
CA GLU A 72 15.60 9.52 -33.01
C GLU A 72 15.11 8.07 -32.80
N SER A 73 15.90 7.11 -32.30
CA SER A 73 15.42 5.72 -32.21
C SER A 73 14.59 5.36 -30.96
N PHE A 74 13.98 6.31 -30.25
CA PHE A 74 13.13 6.00 -29.10
C PHE A 74 12.03 7.02 -28.81
N SER A 75 10.92 6.55 -28.25
CA SER A 75 9.78 7.39 -27.83
C SER A 75 9.15 6.85 -26.56
N PHE A 76 8.65 7.72 -25.69
CA PHE A 76 7.81 7.31 -24.56
C PHE A 76 6.38 7.09 -25.04
N VAL A 77 5.79 5.97 -24.68
CA VAL A 77 4.43 5.59 -25.06
C VAL A 77 3.69 5.11 -23.82
N ARG A 78 2.44 5.55 -23.65
CA ARG A 78 1.54 4.95 -22.66
C ARG A 78 1.08 3.60 -23.19
N HIS A 79 1.29 2.56 -22.41
CA HIS A 79 0.98 1.19 -22.80
C HIS A 79 0.14 0.52 -21.72
N GLU A 80 -0.92 -0.14 -22.15
CA GLU A 80 -1.79 -0.91 -21.27
C GLU A 80 -1.30 -2.35 -21.23
N VAL A 81 -0.96 -2.82 -20.03
CA VAL A 81 -0.45 -4.17 -19.81
C VAL A 81 -1.52 -5.01 -19.14
N GLN A 82 -1.79 -6.19 -19.69
CA GLN A 82 -2.65 -7.19 -19.06
C GLN A 82 -1.84 -8.01 -18.06
N ILE A 83 -2.33 -8.06 -16.82
CA ILE A 83 -1.72 -8.86 -15.77
C ILE A 83 -2.65 -10.06 -15.52
N ASP A 84 -2.16 -11.26 -15.81
CA ASP A 84 -2.82 -12.50 -15.41
C ASP A 84 -2.45 -12.81 -13.95
N CYS A 85 -3.41 -12.59 -13.05
CA CYS A 85 -3.32 -13.05 -11.67
C CYS A 85 -3.77 -14.52 -11.60
N SER A 86 -2.83 -15.46 -11.67
CA SER A 86 -3.08 -16.87 -11.40
C SER A 86 -2.64 -17.24 -9.98
N GLU A 87 -3.64 -17.59 -9.16
CA GLU A 87 -3.65 -18.46 -7.95
C GLU A 87 -2.90 -17.93 -6.71
N ASP A 88 -3.46 -17.85 -5.50
CA ASP A 88 -4.62 -18.55 -4.90
C ASP A 88 -5.75 -17.61 -4.44
N ALA A 89 -6.95 -17.82 -4.98
CA ALA A 89 -8.20 -17.19 -4.54
C ALA A 89 -9.21 -18.24 -4.03
N SER A 90 -8.69 -19.35 -3.50
CA SER A 90 -9.47 -20.54 -3.12
C SER A 90 -9.82 -20.60 -1.62
N ILE A 91 -9.38 -19.62 -0.83
CA ILE A 91 -9.86 -19.41 0.54
C ILE A 91 -10.39 -17.98 0.60
N CYS A 92 -11.60 -17.78 1.13
CA CYS A 92 -12.39 -16.54 1.12
C CYS A 92 -13.21 -16.26 -0.16
N LYS A 93 -14.01 -17.24 -0.60
CA LYS A 93 -15.30 -16.95 -1.23
C LYS A 93 -16.41 -17.79 -0.62
N LYS A 94 -16.93 -17.35 0.53
CA LYS A 94 -18.36 -17.51 0.79
C LYS A 94 -19.02 -16.21 0.39
N GLU A 95 -19.67 -16.20 -0.77
CA GLU A 95 -20.61 -15.14 -1.12
C GLU A 95 -21.76 -15.18 -0.12
N ILE A 96 -21.70 -14.30 0.88
CA ILE A 96 -22.86 -14.02 1.74
C ILE A 96 -23.84 -13.25 0.86
N LYS A 97 -25.03 -13.84 0.64
CA LYS A 97 -26.16 -13.20 -0.03
C LYS A 97 -26.41 -11.84 0.64
N ARG A 98 -26.37 -10.77 -0.16
CA ARG A 98 -26.64 -9.40 0.26
C ARG A 98 -28.12 -9.24 0.63
N GLU A 99 -28.43 -9.49 1.89
CA GLU A 99 -29.51 -8.73 2.52
C GLU A 99 -29.00 -7.30 2.75
N LYS A 100 -29.85 -6.32 2.43
CA LYS A 100 -29.56 -4.90 2.67
C LYS A 100 -29.51 -4.69 4.19
N LEU A 101 -28.33 -4.88 4.80
CA LEU A 101 -28.10 -4.45 6.17
C LEU A 101 -28.33 -2.93 6.21
N LYS A 102 -29.42 -2.50 6.85
CA LYS A 102 -29.59 -1.09 7.21
C LYS A 102 -28.42 -0.76 8.14
N LEU A 103 -27.69 0.31 7.82
CA LEU A 103 -26.69 0.88 8.71
C LEU A 103 -27.34 1.13 10.08
N PRO A 104 -26.88 0.48 11.17
CA PRO A 104 -27.19 0.92 12.52
C PRO A 104 -26.30 2.07 12.96
N ILE A 105 -25.30 2.43 12.14
CA ILE A 105 -24.23 3.36 12.49
C ILE A 105 -24.81 4.78 12.49
N GLY A 106 -25.05 5.32 13.68
CA GLY A 106 -25.32 6.74 13.91
C GLY A 106 -24.07 7.59 13.67
N GLU A 107 -23.90 8.66 14.44
CA GLU A 107 -22.65 9.43 14.44
C GLU A 107 -21.49 8.53 14.88
N VAL A 108 -20.44 8.43 14.04
CA VAL A 108 -19.27 7.61 14.34
C VAL A 108 -18.37 8.39 15.31
N THR A 109 -18.35 7.97 16.56
CA THR A 109 -17.42 8.44 17.58
C THR A 109 -16.31 7.41 17.79
N PHE A 110 -15.17 7.87 18.32
CA PHE A 110 -14.01 7.03 18.61
C PHE A 110 -13.60 7.22 20.06
N LEU A 111 -13.36 6.12 20.77
CA LEU A 111 -12.83 6.12 22.12
C LEU A 111 -11.31 5.86 22.07
N PRO A 112 -10.52 6.50 22.96
CA PRO A 112 -9.14 6.12 23.16
C PRO A 112 -9.06 4.69 23.70
N VAL A 113 -7.98 3.99 23.39
CA VAL A 113 -7.70 2.69 24.02
C VAL A 113 -7.10 2.94 25.41
N ASP A 114 -7.61 2.25 26.42
CA ASP A 114 -7.16 2.35 27.82
C ASP A 114 -7.19 0.97 28.51
N SER A 115 -6.90 0.94 29.81
CA SER A 115 -6.92 -0.29 30.62
C SER A 115 -8.29 -0.98 30.67
N ASP A 116 -9.37 -0.23 30.50
CA ASP A 116 -10.74 -0.75 30.65
C ASP A 116 -11.21 -1.43 29.36
N ASN A 117 -10.70 -1.01 28.20
CA ASN A 117 -11.11 -1.52 26.90
C ASN A 117 -10.03 -2.26 26.09
N VAL A 118 -8.79 -2.37 26.58
CA VAL A 118 -7.69 -3.05 25.85
C VAL A 118 -7.98 -4.52 25.54
N GLN A 119 -8.73 -5.22 26.39
CA GLN A 119 -9.13 -6.61 26.12
C GLN A 119 -10.08 -6.68 24.92
N GLN A 120 -10.95 -5.69 24.75
CA GLN A 120 -11.84 -5.61 23.59
C GLN A 120 -11.04 -5.38 22.30
N LEU A 121 -10.02 -4.51 22.34
CA LEU A 121 -9.08 -4.33 21.23
C LEU A 121 -8.38 -5.65 20.87
N HIS A 122 -7.92 -6.41 21.88
CA HIS A 122 -7.29 -7.71 21.69
C HIS A 122 -8.20 -8.65 20.90
N ASP A 123 -9.46 -8.80 21.33
CA ASP A 123 -10.42 -9.71 20.69
C ASP A 123 -10.77 -9.27 19.26
N ILE A 124 -10.82 -7.95 19.01
CA ILE A 124 -10.99 -7.41 17.66
C ILE A 124 -9.78 -7.73 16.77
N ASN A 125 -8.56 -7.51 17.27
CA ASN A 125 -7.34 -7.79 16.53
C ASN A 125 -7.21 -9.28 16.19
N GLU A 126 -7.54 -10.16 17.14
CA GLU A 126 -7.53 -11.61 16.97
C GLU A 126 -8.43 -12.08 15.83
N ARG A 127 -9.55 -11.38 15.61
CA ARG A 127 -10.50 -11.65 14.52
C ARG A 127 -10.10 -10.99 13.20
N LEU A 128 -9.48 -9.80 13.25
CA LEU A 128 -9.17 -9.00 12.06
C LEU A 128 -7.86 -9.39 11.37
N PHE A 129 -6.85 -9.76 12.14
CA PHE A 129 -5.49 -9.88 11.65
C PHE A 129 -4.98 -11.32 11.76
N PRO A 130 -4.30 -11.83 10.72
CA PRO A 130 -3.70 -13.16 10.78
C PRO A 130 -2.42 -13.20 11.64
N VAL A 131 -1.82 -12.03 11.91
CA VAL A 131 -0.66 -11.89 12.81
C VAL A 131 -1.15 -11.76 14.24
N LYS A 132 -0.57 -12.56 15.14
CA LYS A 132 -0.85 -12.51 16.58
C LYS A 132 0.07 -11.51 17.25
N TYR A 133 -0.51 -10.47 17.84
CA TYR A 133 0.22 -9.46 18.59
C TYR A 133 0.43 -9.95 20.02
N ASN A 134 1.61 -9.67 20.59
CA ASN A 134 1.96 -10.08 21.94
C ASN A 134 1.50 -9.06 22.99
N GLU A 135 1.65 -9.40 24.27
CA GLU A 135 1.25 -8.54 25.40
C GLU A 135 1.91 -7.15 25.35
N ALA A 136 3.19 -7.07 24.96
CA ALA A 136 3.92 -5.80 24.84
C ALA A 136 3.27 -4.81 23.85
N PHE A 137 2.60 -5.30 22.80
CA PHE A 137 1.81 -4.43 21.91
C PHE A 137 0.63 -3.81 22.65
N TYR A 138 -0.08 -4.58 23.45
CA TYR A 138 -1.27 -4.12 24.17
C TYR A 138 -0.90 -3.21 25.35
N GLU A 139 0.19 -3.50 26.06
CA GLU A 139 0.77 -2.59 27.05
C GLU A 139 1.13 -1.24 26.41
N TYR A 140 1.82 -1.26 25.26
CA TYR A 140 2.17 -0.04 24.53
C TYR A 140 0.93 0.78 24.13
N VAL A 141 -0.12 0.11 23.64
CA VAL A 141 -1.29 0.78 23.09
C VAL A 141 -2.07 1.54 24.19
N VAL A 142 -2.09 1.04 25.42
CA VAL A 142 -2.71 1.71 26.58
C VAL A 142 -1.96 3.01 26.93
N ASP A 143 -0.64 3.00 26.80
CA ASP A 143 0.23 4.16 27.09
C ASP A 143 0.56 5.00 25.84
N ALA A 144 -0.09 4.74 24.71
CA ALA A 144 0.22 5.40 23.46
C ALA A 144 -0.13 6.90 23.53
N PRO A 145 0.58 7.77 22.78
CA PRO A 145 0.25 9.19 22.75
C PRO A 145 -1.20 9.41 22.30
N GLU A 146 -1.84 10.42 22.89
CA GLU A 146 -3.26 10.72 22.67
C GLU A 146 -3.58 10.86 21.16
N GLY A 147 -4.71 10.27 20.75
CA GLY A 147 -5.21 10.39 19.40
C GLY A 147 -4.67 9.38 18.38
N TYR A 148 -3.81 8.44 18.78
CA TYR A 148 -3.19 7.47 17.86
C TYR A 148 -3.69 6.02 17.99
N CYS A 149 -4.34 5.68 19.11
CA CYS A 149 -4.94 4.38 19.34
C CYS A 149 -6.42 4.55 19.69
N LYS A 150 -7.31 3.98 18.87
CA LYS A 150 -8.75 4.21 18.94
C LYS A 150 -9.56 2.96 18.59
N ILE A 151 -10.70 2.83 19.25
CA ILE A 151 -11.78 1.88 18.94
C ILE A 151 -13.02 2.70 18.54
N ASP A 152 -13.82 2.23 17.60
CA ASP A 152 -15.12 2.86 17.34
C ASP A 152 -16.07 2.65 18.53
N ASP A 153 -16.69 3.74 18.94
CA ASP A 153 -17.58 3.78 20.09
C ASP A 153 -18.89 3.01 19.80
N GLY A 154 -19.48 2.44 20.84
CA GLY A 154 -20.75 1.74 20.82
C GLY A 154 -20.70 0.28 20.35
N THR A 155 -20.07 -0.01 19.21
CA THR A 155 -20.09 -1.37 18.61
C THR A 155 -18.74 -2.09 18.59
N ALA A 156 -17.62 -1.38 18.70
CA ALA A 156 -16.28 -1.96 18.69
C ALA A 156 -16.05 -2.94 17.51
N ILE A 157 -16.41 -2.47 16.31
CA ILE A 157 -16.33 -3.18 15.04
C ILE A 157 -15.13 -2.72 14.18
N GLY A 158 -14.37 -1.71 14.61
CA GLY A 158 -13.21 -1.19 13.92
C GLY A 158 -12.23 -0.44 14.83
N THR A 159 -10.94 -0.57 14.53
CA THR A 159 -9.86 -0.05 15.37
C THR A 159 -8.74 0.54 14.51
N VAL A 160 -7.95 1.43 15.11
CA VAL A 160 -6.66 1.88 14.59
C VAL A 160 -5.69 2.04 15.75
N CYS A 161 -4.51 1.44 15.64
CA CYS A 161 -3.41 1.63 16.59
C CYS A 161 -2.15 2.06 15.84
N CYS A 162 -1.47 3.08 16.35
CA CYS A 162 -0.28 3.63 15.73
C CYS A 162 0.85 3.80 16.74
N GLU A 163 2.08 3.81 16.22
CA GLU A 163 3.29 4.12 16.99
C GLU A 163 3.95 5.40 16.46
N VAL A 164 4.28 6.31 17.38
CA VAL A 164 5.04 7.53 17.07
C VAL A 164 6.53 7.26 17.24
N GLU A 165 7.25 7.22 16.12
CA GLU A 165 8.66 6.88 16.10
C GLU A 165 9.56 8.11 15.94
N LYS A 166 10.63 8.17 16.73
CA LYS A 166 11.70 9.17 16.60
C LYS A 166 12.61 8.83 15.43
N VAL A 167 12.83 9.79 14.53
CA VAL A 167 13.71 9.62 13.36
C VAL A 167 14.64 10.81 13.15
N LYS A 168 15.78 10.59 12.50
CA LYS A 168 16.66 11.66 12.00
C LYS A 168 16.47 11.80 10.50
N ILE A 169 16.00 12.96 10.05
CA ILE A 169 15.81 13.29 8.63
C ILE A 169 16.66 14.52 8.33
N ALA A 170 17.63 14.37 7.41
CA ALA A 170 18.59 15.42 7.07
C ALA A 170 19.28 16.04 8.31
N GLY A 171 19.70 15.18 9.25
CA GLY A 171 20.36 15.59 10.49
C GLY A 171 19.44 16.17 11.58
N LYS A 172 18.16 16.47 11.27
CA LYS A 172 17.20 17.02 12.23
C LYS A 172 16.36 15.91 12.87
N ARG A 173 16.15 16.00 14.19
CA ARG A 173 15.20 15.13 14.91
C ARG A 173 13.78 15.45 14.45
N ARG A 174 13.05 14.42 14.06
CA ARG A 174 11.66 14.46 13.58
C ARG A 174 10.92 13.24 14.14
N TYR A 175 9.60 13.24 13.97
CA TYR A 175 8.75 12.11 14.31
C TYR A 175 8.06 11.59 13.05
N ARG A 176 7.76 10.30 12.99
CA ARG A 176 6.94 9.66 11.96
C ARG A 176 5.89 8.77 12.61
N LEU A 177 4.78 8.55 11.92
CA LEU A 177 3.73 7.65 12.40
C LEU A 177 3.81 6.30 11.69
N CYS A 178 3.87 5.20 12.44
CA CYS A 178 3.65 3.85 11.94
C CYS A 178 2.22 3.44 12.28
N ILE A 179 1.39 3.10 11.28
CA ILE A 179 0.10 2.47 11.56
C ILE A 179 0.37 0.97 11.77
N LEU A 180 0.21 0.51 13.01
CA LEU A 180 0.47 -0.88 13.42
C LEU A 180 -0.68 -1.79 13.00
N THR A 181 -1.89 -1.40 13.34
CA THR A 181 -3.14 -2.07 12.97
C THR A 181 -4.17 -1.03 12.56
N ILE A 182 -4.95 -1.37 11.54
CA ILE A 182 -6.20 -0.67 11.23
C ILE A 182 -7.11 -1.63 10.51
N GLY A 183 -8.34 -1.75 11.00
CA GLY A 183 -9.27 -2.71 10.44
C GLY A 183 -10.69 -2.46 10.88
N VAL A 184 -11.60 -3.06 10.13
CA VAL A 184 -13.04 -3.06 10.37
C VAL A 184 -13.53 -4.46 10.05
N PHE A 185 -14.42 -5.01 10.88
CA PHE A 185 -15.04 -6.31 10.66
C PHE A 185 -15.69 -6.37 9.29
N GLU A 186 -15.61 -7.53 8.63
CA GLU A 186 -15.93 -7.69 7.22
C GLU A 186 -17.35 -7.25 6.87
N GLU A 187 -18.29 -7.52 7.76
CA GLU A 187 -19.71 -7.21 7.63
C GLU A 187 -20.00 -5.70 7.67
N TYR A 188 -19.06 -4.91 8.21
CA TYR A 188 -19.17 -3.45 8.34
C TYR A 188 -18.18 -2.68 7.45
N ARG A 189 -17.47 -3.38 6.55
CA ARG A 189 -16.61 -2.73 5.55
C ARG A 189 -17.48 -1.97 4.54
N ARG A 190 -16.83 -1.04 3.82
CA ARG A 190 -17.44 -0.20 2.77
C ARG A 190 -18.46 0.84 3.25
N PHE A 191 -18.68 0.96 4.57
CA PHE A 191 -19.44 2.03 5.21
C PHE A 191 -18.59 3.22 5.68
N LYS A 192 -17.46 3.46 4.99
CA LYS A 192 -16.51 4.54 5.29
C LYS A 192 -15.82 4.51 6.66
N LEU A 193 -16.15 3.60 7.58
CA LEU A 193 -15.53 3.53 8.92
C LEU A 193 -13.99 3.49 8.89
N GLY A 194 -13.38 2.66 8.04
CA GLY A 194 -11.92 2.65 7.87
C GLY A 194 -11.35 3.98 7.35
N THR A 195 -12.14 4.74 6.58
CA THR A 195 -11.78 6.10 6.15
C THR A 195 -11.74 7.04 7.34
N PHE A 196 -12.76 7.01 8.19
CA PHE A 196 -12.84 7.85 9.37
C PHE A 196 -11.71 7.53 10.37
N LEU A 197 -11.42 6.25 10.60
CA LEU A 197 -10.29 5.81 11.42
C LEU A 197 -8.96 6.35 10.89
N LEU A 198 -8.70 6.19 9.59
CA LEU A 198 -7.47 6.68 8.96
C LEU A 198 -7.38 8.21 8.96
N ASP A 199 -8.45 8.91 8.60
CA ASP A 199 -8.46 10.37 8.54
C ASP A 199 -8.27 10.99 9.93
N SER A 200 -8.81 10.34 10.97
CA SER A 200 -8.60 10.71 12.37
C SER A 200 -7.11 10.73 12.74
N VAL A 201 -6.36 9.64 12.48
CA VAL A 201 -4.93 9.58 12.82
C VAL A 201 -4.07 10.44 11.89
N LEU A 202 -4.47 10.62 10.63
CA LEU A 202 -3.80 11.55 9.71
C LEU A 202 -3.98 13.01 10.13
N THR A 203 -5.15 13.35 10.68
CA THR A 203 -5.43 14.70 11.20
C THR A 203 -4.58 14.96 12.44
N GLN A 204 -4.59 14.03 13.40
CA GLN A 204 -3.74 14.11 14.58
C GLN A 204 -2.26 14.26 14.20
N ALA A 205 -1.78 13.46 13.25
CA ALA A 205 -0.38 13.51 12.83
C ALA A 205 0.04 14.82 12.15
N ARG A 206 -0.89 15.53 11.50
CA ARG A 206 -0.63 16.87 10.97
C ARG A 206 -0.56 17.90 12.09
N THR A 207 -1.48 17.85 13.05
CA THR A 207 -1.48 18.70 14.23
C THR A 207 -0.16 18.59 14.99
N ASP A 208 0.34 17.36 15.15
CA ASP A 208 1.59 17.07 15.86
C ASP A 208 2.85 17.25 14.98
N ASN A 209 2.70 17.75 13.75
CA ASN A 209 3.79 18.05 12.81
C ASN A 209 4.72 16.85 12.51
N LEU A 210 4.16 15.63 12.39
CA LEU A 210 4.94 14.47 11.99
C LEU A 210 5.40 14.58 10.53
N ALA A 211 6.56 14.01 10.22
CA ALA A 211 7.19 14.14 8.91
C ALA A 211 6.47 13.32 7.82
N TYR A 212 5.91 12.17 8.19
CA TYR A 212 5.14 11.28 7.31
C TYR A 212 4.48 10.16 8.11
N VAL A 213 3.52 9.50 7.47
CA VAL A 213 2.87 8.27 7.96
C VAL A 213 3.26 7.11 7.05
N TYR A 214 3.45 5.92 7.64
CA TYR A 214 3.72 4.71 6.88
C TYR A 214 3.10 3.47 7.53
N LEU A 215 3.02 2.38 6.77
CA LEU A 215 2.50 1.10 7.23
C LEU A 215 2.95 -0.05 6.33
N HIS A 216 2.72 -1.28 6.80
CA HIS A 216 2.96 -2.50 6.07
C HIS A 216 1.64 -3.13 5.60
N VAL A 217 1.56 -3.50 4.32
CA VAL A 217 0.42 -4.26 3.76
C VAL A 217 0.94 -5.56 3.18
N GLN A 218 0.36 -6.70 3.56
CA GLN A 218 0.71 -7.97 2.94
C GLN A 218 0.52 -7.91 1.42
N SER A 219 1.44 -8.51 0.67
CA SER A 219 1.52 -8.36 -0.79
C SER A 219 0.28 -8.83 -1.54
N CYS A 220 -0.44 -9.84 -1.01
CA CYS A 220 -1.71 -10.34 -1.56
C CYS A 220 -2.93 -9.50 -1.16
N ASN A 221 -2.83 -8.60 -0.17
CA ASN A 221 -3.94 -7.79 0.31
C ASN A 221 -4.15 -6.55 -0.59
N THR A 222 -4.62 -6.81 -1.80
CA THR A 222 -4.92 -5.80 -2.83
C THR A 222 -5.98 -4.81 -2.35
N THR A 223 -7.02 -5.27 -1.65
CA THR A 223 -8.06 -4.42 -1.09
C THR A 223 -7.51 -3.33 -0.16
N ALA A 224 -6.65 -3.69 0.80
CA ALA A 224 -6.04 -2.71 1.70
C ALA A 224 -5.05 -1.81 0.96
N LYS A 225 -4.25 -2.37 0.05
CA LYS A 225 -3.33 -1.59 -0.79
C LYS A 225 -4.06 -0.50 -1.55
N ASP A 226 -5.14 -0.82 -2.26
CA ASP A 226 -5.94 0.14 -3.04
C ASP A 226 -6.62 1.17 -2.14
N PHE A 227 -7.06 0.75 -0.95
CA PHE A 227 -7.60 1.66 0.07
C PHE A 227 -6.58 2.74 0.46
N TYR A 228 -5.31 2.41 0.71
CA TYR A 228 -4.31 3.42 1.04
C TYR A 228 -3.87 4.23 -0.18
N LEU A 229 -3.69 3.60 -1.35
CA LEU A 229 -3.30 4.30 -2.58
C LEU A 229 -4.31 5.38 -2.96
N SER A 230 -5.61 5.07 -2.89
CA SER A 230 -6.68 6.05 -3.12
C SER A 230 -6.70 7.22 -2.13
N ARG A 231 -5.98 7.10 -1.00
CA ARG A 231 -5.82 8.16 0.02
C ARG A 231 -4.45 8.83 -0.06
N GLY A 232 -3.74 8.66 -1.17
CA GLY A 232 -2.47 9.33 -1.45
C GLY A 232 -1.28 8.75 -0.69
N PHE A 233 -1.36 7.50 -0.23
CA PHE A 233 -0.16 6.73 0.09
C PHE A 233 0.51 6.25 -1.18
N GLN A 234 1.82 5.99 -1.11
CA GLN A 234 2.62 5.49 -2.22
C GLN A 234 3.42 4.28 -1.75
N VAL A 235 3.57 3.27 -2.62
CA VAL A 235 4.46 2.13 -2.34
C VAL A 235 5.91 2.61 -2.42
N THR A 236 6.65 2.45 -1.33
CA THR A 236 8.05 2.87 -1.24
C THR A 236 9.03 1.71 -1.25
N LYS A 237 8.61 0.55 -0.71
CA LYS A 237 9.48 -0.63 -0.58
C LYS A 237 8.64 -1.91 -0.64
N LEU A 238 9.27 -2.99 -1.10
CA LEU A 238 8.79 -4.37 -0.93
C LEU A 238 9.74 -5.06 0.06
N LEU A 239 9.20 -5.59 1.15
CA LEU A 239 9.91 -6.43 2.10
C LEU A 239 9.58 -7.88 1.80
N ARG A 240 10.61 -8.68 1.51
CA ARG A 240 10.49 -10.13 1.30
C ARG A 240 10.61 -10.82 2.65
N ASN A 241 9.87 -11.91 2.82
CA ASN A 241 9.85 -12.75 4.02
C ASN A 241 9.66 -11.96 5.33
N TYR A 242 8.79 -10.95 5.29
CA TYR A 242 8.51 -10.09 6.45
C TYR A 242 7.59 -10.81 7.45
N TYR A 243 6.60 -11.56 6.95
CA TYR A 243 5.70 -12.38 7.76
C TYR A 243 5.98 -13.86 7.48
N PRO A 244 6.97 -14.47 8.13
CA PRO A 244 7.42 -15.82 7.79
C PRO A 244 6.35 -16.90 7.96
N GLU A 245 5.35 -16.65 8.81
CA GLU A 245 4.24 -17.56 9.10
C GLU A 245 3.05 -17.40 8.14
N LEU A 246 3.06 -16.39 7.27
CA LEU A 246 1.99 -16.12 6.32
C LEU A 246 2.41 -16.47 4.89
N ASP A 247 1.43 -16.82 4.06
CA ASP A 247 1.65 -17.04 2.63
C ASP A 247 0.73 -16.11 1.78
N PRO A 248 1.29 -15.28 0.88
CA PRO A 248 2.70 -14.98 0.71
C PRO A 248 3.30 -14.20 1.91
N PRO A 249 4.59 -14.41 2.24
CA PRO A 249 5.21 -13.81 3.43
C PRO A 249 5.70 -12.36 3.18
N HIS A 250 5.39 -11.79 2.02
CA HIS A 250 5.92 -10.49 1.58
C HIS A 250 4.96 -9.36 1.93
N CYS A 251 5.50 -8.16 2.19
CA CYS A 251 4.69 -6.97 2.43
C CYS A 251 5.22 -5.74 1.69
N PHE A 252 4.32 -4.82 1.34
CA PHE A 252 4.66 -3.51 0.82
C PHE A 252 4.71 -2.49 1.96
N VAL A 253 5.72 -1.62 1.93
CA VAL A 253 5.76 -0.42 2.77
C VAL A 253 5.08 0.71 2.00
N LEU A 254 3.95 1.18 2.52
CA LEU A 254 3.22 2.31 1.97
C LEU A 254 3.50 3.54 2.83
N ARG A 255 3.72 4.70 2.20
CA ARG A 255 4.04 5.96 2.87
C ARG A 255 3.22 7.11 2.32
N LYS A 256 2.79 8.01 3.19
CA LYS A 256 2.16 9.29 2.86
C LYS A 256 2.92 10.42 3.55
N HIS A 257 3.35 11.42 2.77
CA HIS A 257 3.86 12.66 3.33
C HIS A 257 2.68 13.49 3.88
N LEU A 258 2.89 14.11 5.04
CA LEU A 258 1.89 14.93 5.73
C LEU A 258 1.97 16.39 5.31
#